data_AF-A0A750P4Z9-F1
#
_entry.id   AF-A0A750P4Z9-F1
#
_cell.length_a   1.000
_cell.length_b   1.000
_cell.length_c   1.000
_cell.angle_alpha   90.00
_cell.angle_beta   90.00
_cell.angle_gamma   90.00
#
_symmetry.space_group_name_H-M   'P 1'
#
loop_
_entity.id
_entity.type
_entity.pdbx_description
1 polymer ?
#
loop_
_entity_poly.entity_id
_entity_poly.type
_entity_poly.pdbx_seq_one_letter_code
_entity_poly.pdbx_strand_id
1 'polypeptide(L)'
;MLNDYISEGKSATSKLIRSTLSDIFREAIAEGYIHSNSVTATRAAKSEVKRVRLTTDEFIKIYDAAGKLPPWVKLSMEIALLTGLRVSDICAMKWDDISEGFLHVQQQKTGAKLAIPVTIKLDAANLSLSDTLKRCKSLSQGETIISSTRSEALSSGTVSRYFMRARKESGLSFNGEPPTFHEIRSLSARLYEKQYGERFAQHLLGHKSDSMAAQYRNDRGREWERIEIS
;
A
#
# COMPACT_ATOMS: atom_id res chain seq x y z
N MET A 1 -1.36 27.83 -18.12
CA MET A 1 -0.53 26.60 -17.94
C MET A 1 -0.82 25.86 -16.62
N LEU A 2 -0.35 26.31 -15.44
CA LEU A 2 -0.64 25.57 -14.18
C LEU A 2 -2.13 25.53 -13.84
N ASN A 3 -2.87 26.60 -14.17
CA ASN A 3 -4.32 26.68 -14.01
C ASN A 3 -5.06 25.72 -14.96
N ASP A 4 -4.52 25.48 -16.15
CA ASP A 4 -5.10 24.59 -17.16
C ASP A 4 -5.12 23.15 -16.62
N TYR A 5 -4.02 22.69 -16.03
CA TYR A 5 -3.96 21.41 -15.32
C TYR A 5 -4.96 21.32 -14.16
N ILE A 6 -5.19 22.43 -13.44
CA ILE A 6 -6.18 22.46 -12.35
C ILE A 6 -7.59 22.35 -12.92
N SER A 7 -7.91 23.07 -14.01
CA SER A 7 -9.21 23.00 -14.67
C SER A 7 -9.50 21.62 -15.27
N GLU A 8 -8.48 20.88 -15.69
CA GLU A 8 -8.58 19.49 -16.13
C GLU A 8 -8.66 18.48 -14.96
N GLY A 9 -8.73 18.95 -13.71
CA GLY A 9 -8.78 18.09 -12.52
C GLY A 9 -7.46 17.40 -12.17
N LYS A 10 -6.35 17.82 -12.77
CA LYS A 10 -4.98 17.29 -12.59
C LYS A 10 -4.17 18.11 -11.58
N SER A 11 -4.79 18.48 -10.44
CA SER A 11 -4.17 19.30 -9.40
C SER A 11 -2.87 18.71 -8.83
N ALA A 12 -2.78 17.38 -8.70
CA ALA A 12 -1.56 16.72 -8.25
C ALA A 12 -0.39 16.90 -9.25
N THR A 13 -0.67 16.79 -10.55
CA THR A 13 0.30 17.04 -11.62
C THR A 13 0.73 18.51 -11.63
N SER A 14 -0.22 19.44 -11.49
CA SER A 14 0.07 20.88 -11.37
C SER A 14 1.03 21.17 -10.20
N LYS A 15 0.81 20.52 -9.05
CA LYS A 15 1.70 20.65 -7.88
C LYS A 15 3.11 20.09 -8.15
N LEU A 16 3.23 18.94 -8.82
CA LEU A 16 4.53 18.35 -9.16
C LEU A 16 5.30 19.22 -10.16
N ILE A 17 4.66 19.66 -11.24
CA ILE A 17 5.26 20.57 -12.23
C ILE A 17 5.78 21.83 -11.56
N ARG A 18 4.96 22.47 -10.70
CA ARG A 18 5.38 23.65 -9.94
C ARG A 18 6.60 23.36 -9.06
N SER A 19 6.63 22.22 -8.37
CA SER A 19 7.77 21.84 -7.52
C SER A 19 9.05 21.68 -8.34
N THR A 20 9.00 20.91 -9.42
CA THR A 20 10.15 20.70 -10.31
C THR A 20 10.64 22.00 -10.92
N LEU A 21 9.73 22.86 -11.39
CA LEU A 21 10.10 24.18 -11.92
C LEU A 21 10.74 25.07 -10.85
N SER A 22 10.21 25.04 -9.63
CA SER A 22 10.80 25.76 -8.51
C SER A 22 12.21 25.29 -8.22
N ASP A 23 12.49 23.99 -8.33
CA ASP A 23 13.82 23.42 -8.09
C ASP A 23 14.79 23.81 -9.21
N ILE A 24 14.37 23.73 -10.49
CA ILE A 24 15.16 24.20 -11.64
C ILE A 24 15.58 25.66 -11.46
N PHE A 25 14.66 26.53 -11.02
CA PHE A 25 15.00 27.93 -10.75
C PHE A 25 15.99 28.09 -9.59
N ARG A 26 15.96 27.22 -8.57
CA ARG A 26 16.97 27.27 -7.50
C ARG A 26 18.35 26.90 -8.01
N GLU A 27 18.46 25.87 -8.84
CA GLU A 27 19.74 25.50 -9.47
C GLU A 27 20.26 26.63 -10.36
N ALA A 28 19.39 27.24 -11.16
CA ALA A 28 19.77 28.37 -12.01
C ALA A 28 20.24 29.60 -11.21
N ILE A 29 19.72 29.82 -10.00
CA ILE A 29 20.22 30.84 -9.08
C ILE A 29 21.58 30.45 -8.51
N ALA A 30 21.74 29.19 -8.09
CA ALA A 30 22.99 28.69 -7.52
C ALA A 30 24.16 28.76 -8.52
N GLU A 31 23.88 28.54 -9.81
CA GLU A 31 24.85 28.70 -10.91
C GLU A 31 24.98 30.14 -11.42
N GLY A 32 24.19 31.09 -10.90
CA GLY A 32 24.29 32.51 -11.24
C GLY A 32 23.66 32.93 -12.56
N TYR A 33 22.87 32.08 -13.22
CA TYR A 33 22.17 32.44 -14.47
C TYR A 33 21.01 33.41 -14.24
N ILE A 34 20.35 33.32 -13.07
CA ILE A 34 19.23 34.19 -12.70
C ILE A 34 19.36 34.61 -11.22
N HIS A 35 18.67 35.68 -10.83
CA HIS A 35 18.78 36.24 -9.47
C HIS A 35 17.56 35.99 -8.57
N SER A 36 16.45 35.49 -9.13
CA SER A 36 15.21 35.33 -8.38
C SER A 36 14.37 34.15 -8.88
N ASN A 37 13.65 33.50 -7.97
CA ASN A 37 12.78 32.38 -8.29
C ASN A 37 11.33 32.84 -8.48
N SER A 38 10.93 33.08 -9.73
CA SER A 38 9.57 33.54 -10.07
C SER A 38 8.47 32.53 -9.70
N VAL A 39 8.80 31.25 -9.53
CA VAL A 39 7.82 30.21 -9.15
C VAL A 39 7.31 30.42 -7.72
N THR A 40 8.11 31.05 -6.85
CA THR A 40 7.73 31.31 -5.44
C THR A 40 6.47 32.17 -5.30
N ALA A 41 6.22 33.08 -6.25
CA ALA A 41 5.02 33.91 -6.26
C ALA A 41 3.74 33.13 -6.63
N THR A 42 3.88 31.96 -7.26
CA THR A 42 2.74 31.11 -7.63
C THR A 42 2.26 30.30 -6.43
N ARG A 43 0.97 29.94 -6.40
CA ARG A 43 0.41 29.08 -5.35
C ARG A 43 0.40 27.62 -5.79
N ALA A 44 0.75 26.72 -4.87
CA ALA A 44 0.58 25.29 -5.10
C ALA A 44 -0.92 24.94 -5.11
N ALA A 45 -1.34 24.13 -6.08
CA ALA A 45 -2.70 23.63 -6.14
C ALA A 45 -3.01 22.81 -4.87
N LYS A 46 -4.19 23.03 -4.28
CA LYS A 46 -4.74 22.12 -3.28
C LYS A 46 -5.21 20.85 -3.99
N SER A 47 -4.87 19.70 -3.43
CA SER A 47 -5.29 18.41 -3.95
C SER A 47 -5.81 17.57 -2.80
N GLU A 48 -7.06 17.15 -2.90
CA GLU A 48 -7.65 16.17 -1.99
C GLU A 48 -7.41 14.75 -2.52
N VAL A 49 -7.21 13.81 -1.61
CA VAL A 49 -6.99 12.41 -1.99
C VAL A 49 -8.33 11.78 -2.36
N LYS A 50 -8.54 11.55 -3.66
CA LYS A 50 -9.80 10.99 -4.20
C LYS A 50 -9.98 9.50 -3.93
N ARG A 51 -8.88 8.78 -3.67
CA ARG A 51 -8.90 7.34 -3.43
C ARG A 51 -9.49 7.02 -2.07
N VAL A 52 -10.55 6.22 -2.08
CA VAL A 52 -11.23 5.77 -0.87
C VAL A 52 -10.45 4.66 -0.17
N ARG A 53 -10.60 4.55 1.16
CA ARG A 53 -10.06 3.40 1.93
C ARG A 53 -10.88 2.14 1.64
N LEU A 54 -10.26 0.99 1.90
CA LEU A 54 -10.87 -0.32 1.80
C LEU A 54 -11.35 -0.77 3.19
N THR A 55 -12.62 -1.12 3.36
CA THR A 55 -13.11 -1.70 4.63
C THR A 55 -12.87 -3.21 4.69
N THR A 56 -13.02 -3.82 5.86
CA THR A 56 -12.90 -5.28 6.03
C THR A 56 -13.92 -6.03 5.18
N ASP A 57 -15.18 -5.61 5.20
CA ASP A 57 -16.26 -6.22 4.42
C ASP A 57 -16.00 -6.14 2.91
N GLU A 58 -15.48 -5.01 2.44
CA GLU A 58 -15.09 -4.85 1.04
C GLU A 58 -13.91 -5.75 0.69
N PHE A 59 -12.91 -5.85 1.57
CA PHE A 59 -11.78 -6.76 1.37
C PHE A 59 -12.26 -8.22 1.25
N ILE A 60 -13.16 -8.68 2.13
CA ILE A 60 -13.72 -10.04 2.08
C ILE A 60 -14.46 -10.28 0.76
N LYS A 61 -15.33 -9.36 0.34
CA LYS A 61 -16.06 -9.47 -0.94
C LYS A 61 -15.12 -9.53 -2.15
N ILE A 62 -14.05 -8.73 -2.16
CA ILE A 62 -13.04 -8.75 -3.23
C ILE A 62 -12.24 -10.06 -3.18
N TYR A 63 -11.90 -10.53 -1.99
CA TYR A 63 -11.17 -11.77 -1.75
C TYR A 63 -11.97 -13.00 -2.20
N ASP A 64 -13.29 -13.00 -2.02
CA ASP A 64 -14.18 -14.04 -2.51
C ASP A 64 -14.27 -14.02 -4.04
N ALA A 65 -14.44 -12.84 -4.64
CA ALA A 65 -14.43 -12.67 -6.10
C ALA A 65 -13.09 -13.10 -6.74
N ALA A 66 -11.98 -12.91 -6.03
CA ALA A 66 -10.66 -13.38 -6.45
C ALA A 66 -10.54 -14.90 -6.54
N GLY A 67 -11.49 -15.68 -5.99
CA GLY A 67 -11.51 -17.15 -6.09
C GLY A 67 -11.63 -17.68 -7.53
N LYS A 68 -12.10 -16.84 -8.46
CA LYS A 68 -12.18 -17.17 -9.90
C LYS A 68 -10.90 -16.82 -10.67
N LEU A 69 -9.92 -16.21 -10.00
CA LEU A 69 -8.63 -15.78 -10.58
C LEU A 69 -7.52 -16.76 -10.18
N PRO A 70 -6.31 -16.65 -10.76
CA PRO A 70 -5.20 -17.51 -10.37
C PRO A 70 -4.97 -17.50 -8.84
N PRO A 71 -4.62 -18.65 -8.22
CA PRO A 71 -4.53 -18.77 -6.75
C PRO A 71 -3.62 -17.76 -6.07
N TRP A 72 -2.54 -17.34 -6.75
CA TRP A 72 -1.61 -16.34 -6.23
C TRP A 72 -2.26 -14.98 -5.96
N VAL A 73 -3.41 -14.66 -6.58
CA VAL A 73 -4.13 -13.40 -6.34
C VAL A 73 -4.62 -13.35 -4.89
N LYS A 74 -5.32 -14.40 -4.42
CA LYS A 74 -5.80 -14.48 -3.03
C LYS A 74 -4.63 -14.51 -2.05
N LEU A 75 -3.60 -15.31 -2.33
CA LEU A 75 -2.41 -15.37 -1.48
C LEU A 75 -1.68 -14.02 -1.38
N SER A 76 -1.57 -13.27 -2.48
CA SER A 76 -0.96 -11.94 -2.46
C SER A 76 -1.76 -10.96 -1.59
N MET A 77 -3.09 -11.07 -1.56
CA MET A 77 -3.95 -10.25 -0.71
C MET A 77 -3.78 -10.60 0.77
N GLU A 78 -3.73 -11.89 1.11
CA GLU A 78 -3.50 -12.36 2.48
C GLU A 78 -2.14 -11.92 3.00
N ILE A 79 -1.08 -12.14 2.22
CA ILE A 79 0.27 -11.70 2.55
C ILE A 79 0.32 -10.18 2.73
N ALA A 80 -0.33 -9.41 1.84
CA ALA A 80 -0.40 -7.96 1.99
C ALA A 80 -1.10 -7.53 3.28
N LEU A 81 -2.19 -8.21 3.66
CA LEU A 81 -2.95 -7.89 4.85
C LEU A 81 -2.18 -8.26 6.13
N LEU A 82 -1.51 -9.42 6.15
CA LEU A 82 -0.76 -9.92 7.29
C LEU A 82 0.57 -9.21 7.52
N THR A 83 1.29 -8.86 6.45
CA THR A 83 2.62 -8.24 6.56
C THR A 83 2.56 -6.71 6.52
N GLY A 84 1.47 -6.14 6.00
CA GLY A 84 1.34 -4.72 5.76
C GLY A 84 2.35 -4.17 4.74
N LEU A 85 3.09 -5.00 4.00
CA LEU A 85 4.16 -4.56 3.09
C LEU A 85 3.65 -3.88 1.82
N ARG A 86 4.54 -3.18 1.09
CA ARG A 86 4.21 -2.64 -0.23
C ARG A 86 4.21 -3.76 -1.25
N VAL A 87 3.41 -3.64 -2.30
CA VAL A 87 3.31 -4.66 -3.37
C VAL A 87 4.66 -5.00 -4.01
N SER A 88 5.57 -4.02 -4.14
CA SER A 88 6.93 -4.25 -4.65
C SER A 88 7.74 -5.14 -3.73
N ASP A 89 7.66 -4.91 -2.42
CA ASP A 89 8.34 -5.70 -1.40
C ASP A 89 7.76 -7.12 -1.39
N ILE A 90 6.43 -7.26 -1.45
CA ILE A 90 5.71 -8.55 -1.51
C ILE A 90 6.14 -9.40 -2.71
N CYS A 91 6.28 -8.79 -3.88
CA CYS A 91 6.71 -9.50 -5.09
C CYS A 91 8.18 -9.93 -5.06
N ALA A 92 8.99 -9.32 -4.21
CA ALA A 92 10.42 -9.57 -4.11
C ALA A 92 10.80 -10.55 -2.99
N MET A 93 9.88 -10.87 -2.06
CA MET A 93 10.18 -11.77 -0.95
C MET A 93 10.52 -13.17 -1.45
N LYS A 94 11.61 -13.73 -0.93
CA LYS A 94 12.09 -15.07 -1.23
C LYS A 94 11.89 -16.00 -0.05
N TRP A 95 11.90 -17.31 -0.32
CA TRP A 95 11.89 -18.30 0.75
C TRP A 95 13.13 -18.21 1.65
N ASP A 96 14.28 -17.84 1.10
CA ASP A 96 15.55 -17.66 1.83
C ASP A 96 15.54 -16.44 2.77
N ASP A 97 14.58 -15.53 2.62
CA ASP A 97 14.38 -14.42 3.54
C ASP A 97 13.77 -14.88 4.88
N ILE A 98 13.35 -16.15 4.97
CA ILE A 98 12.76 -16.74 6.18
C ILE A 98 13.83 -17.51 6.95
N SER A 99 14.15 -17.02 8.14
CA SER A 99 15.08 -17.66 9.06
C SER A 99 14.69 -17.37 10.51
N GLU A 100 15.03 -18.28 11.42
CA GLU A 100 14.81 -18.11 12.87
C GLU A 100 13.34 -17.79 13.27
N GLY A 101 12.36 -18.19 12.45
CA GLY A 101 10.94 -17.89 12.68
C GLY A 101 10.50 -16.48 12.27
N PHE A 102 11.33 -15.75 11.53
CA PHE A 102 11.03 -14.42 11.00
C PHE A 102 11.17 -14.36 9.47
N LEU A 103 10.31 -13.57 8.85
CA LEU A 103 10.43 -13.11 7.48
C LEU A 103 11.18 -11.78 7.46
N HIS A 104 12.38 -11.77 6.90
CA HIS A 104 13.25 -10.60 6.82
C HIS A 104 12.97 -9.80 5.55
N VAL A 105 12.69 -8.52 5.67
CA VAL A 105 12.36 -7.66 4.53
C VAL A 105 13.11 -6.35 4.63
N GLN A 106 13.84 -6.01 3.56
CA GLN A 106 14.34 -4.66 3.34
C GLN A 106 13.40 -3.93 2.36
N GLN A 107 12.65 -2.94 2.86
CA GLN A 107 11.69 -2.20 2.06
C GLN A 107 12.40 -1.42 0.94
N GLN A 108 12.03 -1.66 -0.31
CA GLN A 108 12.69 -1.04 -1.47
C GLN A 108 12.55 0.49 -1.48
N LYS A 109 11.39 1.01 -1.06
CA LYS A 109 11.12 2.46 -1.09
C LYS A 109 11.92 3.25 -0.05
N THR A 110 12.18 2.67 1.12
CA THR A 110 12.69 3.42 2.29
C THR A 110 13.99 2.86 2.86
N GLY A 111 14.40 1.66 2.46
CA GLY A 111 15.54 0.93 3.03
C GLY A 111 15.29 0.37 4.43
N ALA A 112 14.08 0.52 5.00
CA ALA A 112 13.77 0.00 6.33
C ALA A 112 13.87 -1.52 6.36
N LYS A 113 14.60 -2.05 7.35
CA LYS A 113 14.75 -3.50 7.58
C LYS A 113 13.79 -3.95 8.66
N LEU A 114 12.99 -4.95 8.35
CA LEU A 114 11.97 -5.53 9.23
C LEU A 114 12.20 -7.02 9.35
N ALA A 115 12.00 -7.56 10.55
CA ALA A 115 11.88 -8.99 10.79
C ALA A 115 10.45 -9.25 11.29
N ILE A 116 9.61 -9.84 10.44
CA ILE A 116 8.19 -10.06 10.73
C ILE A 116 8.02 -11.50 11.24
N PRO A 117 7.50 -11.73 12.45
CA PRO A 117 7.36 -13.09 12.97
C PRO A 117 6.37 -13.88 12.10
N VAL A 118 6.77 -15.09 11.66
CA VAL A 118 5.90 -15.94 10.82
C VAL A 118 4.66 -16.44 11.56
N THR A 119 4.63 -16.28 12.89
CA THR A 119 3.52 -16.60 13.78
C THR A 119 2.47 -15.49 13.88
N ILE A 120 2.66 -14.34 13.22
CA ILE A 120 1.67 -13.25 13.23
C ILE A 120 0.32 -13.72 12.68
N LYS A 121 -0.75 -13.28 13.35
CA LYS A 121 -2.14 -13.59 13.00
C LYS A 121 -2.96 -12.33 12.97
N LEU A 122 -4.03 -12.36 12.18
CA LEU A 122 -5.03 -11.30 12.14
C LEU A 122 -6.42 -11.91 12.30
N ASP A 123 -7.01 -11.71 13.46
CA ASP A 123 -8.20 -12.43 13.92
C ASP A 123 -9.44 -11.97 13.14
N ALA A 124 -9.51 -10.67 12.82
CA ALA A 124 -10.59 -10.07 12.04
C ALA A 124 -10.74 -10.69 10.63
N ALA A 125 -9.69 -11.32 10.09
CA ALA A 125 -9.72 -12.03 8.81
C ALA A 125 -9.56 -13.54 8.96
N ASN A 126 -9.41 -14.05 10.19
CA ASN A 126 -9.04 -15.45 10.47
C ASN A 126 -7.83 -15.93 9.67
N LEU A 127 -6.78 -15.11 9.61
CA LEU A 127 -5.56 -15.38 8.83
C LEU A 127 -4.34 -15.54 9.74
N SER A 128 -3.46 -16.45 9.34
CA SER A 128 -2.14 -16.70 9.94
C SER A 128 -1.08 -16.63 8.84
N LEU A 129 0.05 -15.97 9.12
CA LEU A 129 1.15 -15.90 8.15
C LEU A 129 1.76 -17.27 7.89
N SER A 130 1.95 -18.09 8.91
CA SER A 130 2.51 -19.44 8.74
C SER A 130 1.66 -20.33 7.82
N ASP A 131 0.34 -20.32 7.97
CA ASP A 131 -0.56 -21.13 7.13
C ASP A 131 -0.70 -20.57 5.72
N THR A 132 -0.63 -19.24 5.57
CA THR A 132 -0.56 -18.59 4.26
C THR A 132 0.73 -18.96 3.53
N LEU A 133 1.88 -18.92 4.22
CA LEU A 133 3.17 -19.32 3.66
C LEU A 133 3.18 -20.80 3.24
N LYS A 134 2.60 -21.71 4.03
CA LYS A 134 2.45 -23.12 3.63
C LYS A 134 1.64 -23.25 2.33
N ARG A 135 0.52 -22.52 2.20
CA ARG A 135 -0.29 -22.51 0.98
C ARG A 135 0.48 -21.94 -0.22
N CYS A 136 1.22 -20.84 -0.03
CA CYS A 136 2.13 -20.31 -1.05
C CYS A 136 3.16 -21.36 -1.51
N LYS A 137 3.81 -22.07 -0.57
CA LYS A 137 4.81 -23.09 -0.87
C LYS A 137 4.21 -24.30 -1.61
N SER A 138 2.96 -24.66 -1.32
CA SER A 138 2.28 -25.77 -2.00
C SER A 138 1.94 -25.46 -3.47
N LEU A 139 1.85 -24.18 -3.84
CA LEU A 139 1.44 -23.73 -5.16
C LEU A 139 2.61 -23.27 -6.05
N SER A 140 3.83 -23.20 -5.50
CA SER A 140 5.01 -22.70 -6.20
C SER A 140 6.28 -23.42 -5.78
N GLN A 141 7.10 -23.75 -6.77
CA GLN A 141 8.47 -24.22 -6.57
C GLN A 141 9.51 -23.12 -6.82
N GLY A 142 9.07 -21.89 -7.05
CA GLY A 142 9.93 -20.76 -7.37
C GLY A 142 10.67 -20.21 -6.14
N GLU A 143 11.65 -19.35 -6.39
CA GLU A 143 12.42 -18.66 -5.33
C GLU A 143 11.55 -17.69 -4.53
N THR A 144 10.61 -17.01 -5.18
CA THR A 144 9.75 -15.99 -4.57
C THR A 144 8.55 -16.62 -3.87
N ILE A 145 8.18 -16.08 -2.70
CA ILE A 145 7.02 -16.55 -1.92
C ILE A 145 5.72 -16.43 -2.72
N ILE A 146 5.53 -15.31 -3.41
CA ILE A 146 4.40 -15.09 -4.33
C ILE A 146 4.93 -15.19 -5.75
N SER A 147 4.43 -16.16 -6.51
CA SER A 147 4.84 -16.41 -7.89
C SER A 147 3.64 -16.62 -8.82
N SER A 148 3.90 -16.57 -10.13
CA SER A 148 2.95 -16.98 -11.15
C SER A 148 2.65 -18.49 -11.06
N THR A 149 1.66 -18.94 -11.83
CA THR A 149 1.36 -20.38 -11.98
C THR A 149 2.50 -21.18 -12.65
N ARG A 150 3.50 -20.49 -13.22
CA ARG A 150 4.71 -21.08 -13.78
C ARG A 150 5.89 -21.02 -12.80
N SER A 151 5.64 -20.69 -11.53
CA SER A 151 6.66 -20.51 -10.50
C SER A 151 7.67 -19.37 -10.78
N GLU A 152 7.26 -18.38 -11.57
CA GLU A 152 8.10 -17.20 -11.89
C GLU A 152 7.72 -16.00 -11.03
N ALA A 153 8.68 -15.11 -10.79
CA ALA A 153 8.44 -13.86 -10.07
C ALA A 153 7.37 -12.99 -10.77
N LEU A 154 6.49 -12.39 -9.98
CA LEU A 154 5.44 -11.50 -10.49
C LEU A 154 5.87 -10.04 -10.43
N SER A 155 5.46 -9.25 -11.42
CA SER A 155 5.61 -7.79 -11.32
C SER A 155 4.53 -7.20 -10.40
N SER A 156 4.88 -6.12 -9.70
CA SER A 156 3.94 -5.35 -8.88
C SER A 156 2.73 -4.85 -9.67
N GLY A 157 2.95 -4.47 -10.94
CA GLY A 157 1.89 -4.07 -11.86
C GLY A 157 0.90 -5.20 -12.16
N THR A 158 1.39 -6.43 -12.33
CA THR A 158 0.53 -7.61 -12.53
C THR A 158 -0.34 -7.87 -11.30
N VAL A 159 0.24 -7.86 -10.10
CA VAL A 159 -0.52 -8.07 -8.85
C VAL A 159 -1.60 -7.00 -8.69
N SER A 160 -1.24 -5.72 -8.87
CA SER A 160 -2.21 -4.62 -8.78
C SER A 160 -3.32 -4.72 -9.84
N ARG A 161 -3.00 -5.19 -11.05
CA ARG A 161 -3.98 -5.34 -12.14
C ARG A 161 -4.98 -6.46 -11.83
N TYR A 162 -4.54 -7.59 -11.30
CA TYR A 162 -5.43 -8.71 -10.95
C TYR A 162 -6.29 -8.40 -9.73
N PHE A 163 -5.78 -7.65 -8.75
CA PHE A 163 -6.63 -7.10 -7.69
C PHE A 163 -7.72 -6.18 -8.23
N MET A 164 -7.38 -5.30 -9.18
CA MET A 164 -8.38 -4.45 -9.85
C MET A 164 -9.44 -5.29 -10.57
N ARG A 165 -9.04 -6.41 -11.20
CA ARG A 165 -9.98 -7.37 -11.79
C ARG A 165 -10.89 -7.98 -10.73
N ALA A 166 -10.34 -8.51 -9.63
CA ALA A 166 -11.13 -9.06 -8.53
C ALA A 166 -12.14 -8.04 -7.96
N ARG A 167 -11.72 -6.79 -7.80
CA ARG A 167 -12.58 -5.69 -7.35
C ARG A 167 -13.72 -5.38 -8.32
N LYS A 168 -13.48 -5.48 -9.63
CA LYS A 168 -14.56 -5.32 -10.62
C LYS A 168 -15.54 -6.50 -10.56
N GLU A 169 -15.02 -7.72 -10.45
CA GLU A 169 -15.82 -8.95 -10.32
C GLU A 169 -16.66 -9.01 -9.04
N SER A 170 -16.24 -8.30 -7.98
CA SER A 170 -17.02 -8.24 -6.73
C SER A 170 -18.27 -7.35 -6.83
N GLY A 171 -18.46 -6.60 -7.92
CA GLY A 171 -19.64 -5.75 -8.14
C GLY A 171 -19.77 -4.59 -7.16
N LEU A 172 -18.71 -4.23 -6.42
CA LEU A 172 -18.75 -3.14 -5.45
C LEU A 172 -18.72 -1.78 -6.14
N SER A 173 -19.55 -0.87 -5.64
CA SER A 173 -19.58 0.53 -6.04
C SER A 173 -18.95 1.41 -4.96
N PHE A 174 -18.18 2.42 -5.38
CA PHE A 174 -17.44 3.30 -4.47
C PHE A 174 -17.76 4.77 -4.80
N ASN A 175 -17.99 5.58 -3.76
CA ASN A 175 -18.14 7.03 -3.89
C ASN A 175 -16.76 7.70 -3.92
N GLY A 176 -16.11 7.70 -5.08
CA GLY A 176 -14.76 8.25 -5.30
C GLY A 176 -13.89 7.34 -6.16
N GLU A 177 -12.57 7.57 -6.14
CA GLU A 177 -11.65 6.65 -6.82
C GLU A 177 -11.59 5.32 -6.05
N PRO A 178 -11.89 4.17 -6.69
CA PRO A 178 -11.97 2.89 -6.01
C PRO A 178 -10.65 2.47 -5.34
N PRO A 179 -10.69 1.69 -4.24
CA PRO A 179 -9.50 1.26 -3.53
C PRO A 179 -8.62 0.38 -4.42
N THR A 180 -7.31 0.51 -4.29
CA THR A 180 -6.32 -0.28 -5.03
C THR A 180 -5.67 -1.31 -4.12
N PHE A 181 -4.81 -2.18 -4.65
CA PHE A 181 -4.07 -3.15 -3.83
C PHE A 181 -3.31 -2.47 -2.67
N HIS A 182 -2.81 -1.24 -2.88
CA HIS A 182 -2.13 -0.46 -1.83
C HIS A 182 -3.03 -0.14 -0.62
N GLU A 183 -4.35 -0.13 -0.77
CA GLU A 183 -5.27 0.12 0.34
C GLU A 183 -5.34 -1.06 1.33
N ILE A 184 -4.90 -2.27 0.92
CA ILE A 184 -4.73 -3.41 1.83
C ILE A 184 -3.72 -3.08 2.94
N ARG A 185 -2.68 -2.29 2.62
CA ARG A 185 -1.68 -1.86 3.62
C ARG A 185 -2.27 -0.91 4.67
N SER A 186 -3.20 -0.02 4.28
CA SER A 186 -3.90 0.83 5.24
C SER A 186 -4.92 0.02 6.05
N LEU A 187 -5.59 -0.95 5.44
CA LEU A 187 -6.46 -1.89 6.16
C LEU A 187 -5.67 -2.72 7.19
N SER A 188 -4.52 -3.26 6.80
CA SER A 188 -3.59 -3.96 7.69
C SER A 188 -3.25 -3.12 8.92
N ALA A 189 -2.83 -1.86 8.72
CA ALA A 189 -2.51 -0.96 9.82
C ALA A 189 -3.68 -0.75 10.80
N ARG A 190 -4.89 -0.46 10.28
CA ARG A 190 -6.09 -0.25 11.11
C ARG A 190 -6.51 -1.50 11.86
N LEU A 191 -6.42 -2.67 11.24
CA LEU A 191 -6.79 -3.93 11.90
C LEU A 191 -5.76 -4.32 12.97
N TYR A 192 -4.47 -4.16 12.69
CA TYR A 192 -3.43 -4.42 13.69
C TYR A 192 -3.39 -3.40 14.81
N GLU A 193 -3.77 -2.15 14.55
CA GLU A 193 -3.96 -1.16 15.62
C GLU A 193 -5.04 -1.61 16.61
N LYS A 194 -6.17 -2.10 16.11
CA LYS A 194 -7.24 -2.65 16.96
C LYS A 194 -6.81 -3.91 17.72
N GLN A 195 -6.03 -4.80 17.09
CA GLN A 195 -5.66 -6.09 17.67
C GLN A 195 -4.43 -6.04 18.59
N TYR A 196 -3.39 -5.29 18.24
CA TYR A 196 -2.10 -5.25 18.96
C TYR A 196 -1.63 -3.84 19.34
N GLY A 197 -2.44 -2.82 19.08
CA GLY A 197 -2.14 -1.43 19.42
C GLY A 197 -1.37 -0.65 18.35
N GLU A 198 -1.37 0.67 18.52
CA GLU A 198 -0.82 1.63 17.55
C GLU A 198 0.66 1.38 17.23
N ARG A 199 1.47 1.17 18.26
CA ARG A 199 2.92 1.00 18.13
C ARG A 199 3.28 -0.23 17.32
N PHE A 200 2.53 -1.32 17.49
CA PHE A 200 2.71 -2.55 16.71
C PHE A 200 2.45 -2.27 15.22
N ALA A 201 1.32 -1.66 14.90
CA ALA A 201 0.96 -1.34 13.51
C ALA A 201 1.98 -0.40 12.86
N GLN A 202 2.47 0.61 13.59
CA GLN A 202 3.51 1.53 13.11
C GLN A 202 4.82 0.81 12.79
N HIS A 203 5.30 -0.06 13.69
CA HIS A 203 6.52 -0.83 13.51
C HIS A 203 6.41 -1.82 12.35
N LEU A 204 5.29 -2.55 12.24
CA LEU A 204 5.04 -3.50 11.15
C LEU A 204 5.12 -2.81 9.78
N LEU A 205 4.59 -1.60 9.68
CA LEU A 205 4.67 -0.83 8.43
C LEU A 205 6.05 -0.20 8.20
N GLY A 206 6.94 -0.16 9.19
CA GLY A 206 8.25 0.49 9.09
C GLY A 206 8.14 2.01 8.98
N HIS A 207 7.14 2.61 9.63
CA HIS A 207 6.96 4.06 9.66
C HIS A 207 7.77 4.67 10.81
N LYS A 208 8.77 5.50 10.47
CA LYS A 208 9.62 6.18 11.47
C LYS A 208 8.91 7.30 12.23
N SER A 209 7.91 7.93 11.62
CA SER A 209 7.21 9.10 12.17
C SER A 209 5.74 8.81 12.42
N ASP A 210 5.21 9.33 13.53
CA ASP A 210 3.81 9.16 13.91
C ASP A 210 2.85 9.80 12.90
N SER A 211 3.24 10.92 12.28
CA SER A 211 2.45 11.57 11.22
C SER A 211 2.14 10.62 10.05
N MET A 212 3.14 9.83 9.62
CA MET A 212 2.93 8.82 8.57
C MET A 212 2.10 7.64 9.06
N ALA A 213 2.28 7.23 10.32
CA ALA A 213 1.47 6.16 10.90
C ALA A 213 -0.01 6.57 11.00
N ALA A 214 -0.29 7.76 11.52
CA ALA A 214 -1.63 8.35 11.60
C ALA A 214 -2.31 8.44 10.24
N GLN A 215 -1.58 8.80 9.18
CA GLN A 215 -2.15 8.85 7.82
C GLN A 215 -2.67 7.49 7.34
N TYR A 216 -2.01 6.39 7.71
CA TYR A 216 -2.43 5.04 7.31
C TYR A 216 -3.57 4.48 8.18
N ARG A 217 -3.69 4.97 9.41
CA ARG A 217 -4.77 4.62 10.34
C ARG A 217 -6.04 5.43 10.09
N ASN A 218 -5.91 6.59 9.45
CA ASN A 218 -7.05 7.39 8.99
C ASN A 218 -7.86 6.64 7.91
N ASP A 219 -9.11 6.35 8.24
CA ASP A 219 -10.12 5.66 7.44
C ASP A 219 -10.74 6.53 6.33
N ARG A 220 -10.49 7.85 6.36
CA ARG A 220 -11.01 8.89 5.48
C ARG A 220 -12.54 8.97 5.48
N GLY A 221 -13.16 8.82 6.65
CA GLY A 221 -14.61 8.94 6.82
C GLY A 221 -15.38 7.79 6.19
N ARG A 222 -14.75 6.61 6.12
CA ARG A 222 -15.36 5.39 5.57
C ARG A 222 -16.12 4.61 6.62
N GLU A 223 -15.73 4.75 7.88
CA GLU A 223 -16.30 4.07 9.04
C GLU A 223 -16.60 5.12 10.12
N TRP A 224 -17.60 4.85 10.96
CA TRP A 224 -17.87 5.68 12.13
C TRP A 224 -16.91 5.30 13.25
N GLU A 225 -16.25 6.29 13.85
CA GLU A 225 -15.46 6.08 15.07
C GLU A 225 -16.40 5.79 16.24
N ARG A 226 -16.33 4.57 16.77
CA ARG A 226 -17.10 4.17 17.94
C ARG A 226 -16.32 4.54 19.19
N ILE A 227 -16.85 5.45 19.99
CA ILE A 227 -16.27 5.84 21.27
C ILE A 227 -16.74 4.81 22.30
N GLU A 228 -15.83 3.97 22.77
CA GLU A 228 -16.09 3.01 23.84
C GLU A 228 -15.74 3.63 25.20
N ILE A 229 -16.54 3.33 26.23
CA ILE A 229 -16.23 3.73 27.61
C ILE A 229 -15.41 2.60 28.22
N SER A 230 -14.12 2.85 28.42
CA SER A 230 -13.18 1.94 29.11
C SER A 230 -13.23 2.12 30.62
#